data_AF-A0A7K0EQG3-F1
#
_entry.id   AF-A0A7K0EQG3-F1
#
_cell.length_a   1.000
_cell.length_b   1.000
_cell.length_c   1.000
_cell.angle_alpha   90.00
_cell.angle_beta   90.00
_cell.angle_gamma   90.00
#
_symmetry.space_group_name_H-M   'P 1'
#
loop_
_entity.id
_entity.type
_entity.pdbx_description
1 polymer ?
#
loop_
_entity_poly.entity_id
_entity_poly.type
_entity_poly.pdbx_seq_one_letter_code
_entity_poly.pdbx_strand_id
1 'polypeptide(L)'
;MIKRVVIRLAIGLTLVIPVEVACRRQPVQEAEGSKPELIGTWEKINPAECSNIYPDVIEFSANGIYQTQSEATAVLQVWDSGTFEVDRLIVKISNAKDITKAYRFVISKEIVTFEDDQGCVFPYRRM
;
A
#
# COMPACT_ATOMS: atom_id res chain seq x y z
N MET A 1 73.53 -28.07 3.13
CA MET A 1 73.69 -27.43 1.81
C MET A 1 72.99 -28.29 0.76
N ILE A 2 72.21 -27.68 -0.15
CA ILE A 2 71.75 -28.24 -1.46
C ILE A 2 70.60 -29.27 -1.36
N LYS A 3 69.31 -28.90 -1.51
CA LYS A 3 68.46 -28.61 -2.71
C LYS A 3 67.65 -29.83 -3.22
N ARG A 4 66.31 -29.73 -3.09
CA ARG A 4 65.17 -30.05 -4.02
C ARG A 4 65.17 -31.42 -4.76
N VAL A 5 64.10 -32.20 -4.91
CA VAL A 5 62.81 -31.94 -5.63
C VAL A 5 61.87 -33.16 -5.36
N VAL A 6 60.74 -33.00 -4.65
CA VAL A 6 59.32 -33.12 -5.09
C VAL A 6 58.95 -34.24 -6.08
N ILE A 7 58.13 -35.21 -5.66
CA ILE A 7 57.09 -35.82 -6.51
C ILE A 7 55.80 -35.96 -5.69
N ARG A 8 54.74 -35.36 -6.21
CA ARG A 8 53.40 -35.24 -5.64
C ARG A 8 52.57 -36.49 -5.96
N LEU A 9 51.86 -37.03 -4.97
CA LEU A 9 50.62 -37.77 -5.21
C LEU A 9 49.59 -37.29 -4.19
N ALA A 10 48.87 -36.22 -4.55
CA ALA A 10 47.66 -35.84 -3.85
C ALA A 10 46.50 -36.31 -4.72
N ILE A 11 45.89 -37.41 -4.29
CA ILE A 11 44.68 -38.01 -4.85
C ILE A 11 43.57 -36.97 -4.69
N GLY A 12 43.16 -36.37 -5.81
CA GLY A 12 42.05 -35.42 -5.85
C GLY A 12 40.74 -36.16 -5.62
N LEU A 13 40.22 -36.08 -4.40
CA LEU A 13 38.84 -36.44 -4.10
C LEU A 13 37.97 -35.21 -4.43
N THR A 14 37.48 -35.13 -5.67
CA THR A 14 36.48 -34.13 -6.03
C THR A 14 35.16 -34.51 -5.38
N LEU A 15 34.85 -33.88 -4.25
CA LEU A 15 33.53 -33.89 -3.65
C LEU A 15 32.62 -33.03 -4.55
N VAL A 16 31.83 -33.69 -5.39
CA VAL A 16 30.79 -33.02 -6.18
C VAL A 16 29.68 -32.65 -5.22
N ILE A 17 29.62 -31.40 -4.79
CA ILE A 17 28.51 -30.87 -4.00
C ILE A 17 27.38 -30.59 -5.02
N PRO A 18 26.25 -31.32 -5.00
CA PRO A 18 25.10 -30.90 -5.76
C PRO A 18 24.58 -29.62 -5.10
N VAL A 19 24.84 -28.48 -5.74
CA VAL A 19 24.16 -27.23 -5.41
C VAL A 19 22.75 -27.40 -5.97
N GLU A 20 21.86 -28.00 -5.18
CA GLU A 20 20.44 -27.93 -5.42
C GLU A 20 20.03 -26.48 -5.19
N VAL A 21 20.11 -25.67 -6.25
CA VAL A 21 19.41 -24.39 -6.32
C VAL A 21 17.92 -24.71 -6.43
N ALA A 22 17.35 -25.21 -5.35
CA ALA A 22 15.92 -25.18 -5.15
C ALA A 22 15.57 -23.70 -5.03
N CYS A 23 15.13 -23.10 -6.14
CA CYS A 23 14.40 -21.83 -6.11
C CYS A 23 13.15 -22.03 -5.25
N ARG A 24 13.31 -21.97 -3.92
CA ARG A 24 12.19 -21.80 -2.99
C ARG A 24 11.59 -20.45 -3.33
N ARG A 25 10.55 -20.47 -4.16
CA ARG A 25 9.62 -19.33 -4.23
C ARG A 25 9.15 -19.10 -2.80
N GLN A 26 9.51 -17.96 -2.23
CA GLN A 26 8.89 -17.51 -0.98
C GLN A 26 7.37 -17.52 -1.21
N PRO A 27 6.58 -17.97 -0.22
CA PRO A 27 5.14 -17.80 -0.29
C PRO A 27 4.88 -16.31 -0.54
N VAL A 28 4.06 -15.99 -1.53
CA VAL A 28 3.58 -14.63 -1.71
C VAL A 28 2.84 -14.31 -0.42
N GLN A 29 3.45 -13.50 0.45
CA GLN A 29 2.73 -12.88 1.54
C GLN A 29 1.69 -12.00 0.86
N GLU A 30 0.46 -12.46 0.86
CA GLU A 30 -0.70 -11.67 0.51
C GLU A 30 -0.57 -10.37 1.29
N ALA A 31 -0.52 -9.23 0.58
CA ALA A 31 -0.27 -7.94 1.19
C ALA A 31 -1.50 -7.54 2.02
N GLU A 32 -1.66 -8.15 3.19
CA GLU A 32 -2.69 -7.85 4.18
C GLU A 32 -2.43 -6.51 4.90
N GLY A 33 -1.49 -5.70 4.42
CA GLY A 33 -0.94 -4.56 5.16
C GLY A 33 -1.65 -3.24 4.96
N SER A 34 -2.69 -3.13 4.13
CA SER A 34 -3.20 -1.79 3.76
C SER A 34 -4.72 -1.63 3.86
N LYS A 35 -5.50 -2.68 3.59
CA LYS A 35 -6.94 -2.66 3.91
C LYS A 35 -7.21 -2.50 5.41
N PRO A 36 -6.56 -3.27 6.32
CA PRO A 36 -6.80 -3.13 7.76
C PRO A 36 -6.37 -1.77 8.29
N GLU A 37 -5.30 -1.18 7.74
CA GLU A 37 -4.79 0.11 8.19
C GLU A 37 -5.72 1.27 7.81
N LEU A 38 -6.43 1.19 6.67
CA LEU A 38 -7.35 2.24 6.25
C LEU A 38 -8.63 2.29 7.10
N ILE A 39 -9.01 1.19 7.76
CA ILE A 39 -10.22 1.10 8.58
C ILE A 39 -10.19 2.13 9.71
N GLY A 40 -11.32 2.83 9.90
CA GLY A 40 -11.52 3.85 10.93
C GLY A 40 -12.00 5.18 10.36
N THR A 41 -12.08 6.18 11.23
CA THR A 41 -12.52 7.54 10.90
C THR A 41 -11.33 8.47 10.75
N TRP A 42 -11.39 9.33 9.75
CA TRP A 42 -10.31 10.22 9.34
C TRP A 42 -10.85 11.63 9.06
N GLU A 43 -10.15 12.64 9.56
CA GLU A 43 -10.48 14.07 9.41
C GLU A 43 -9.42 14.75 8.53
N LYS A 44 -9.86 15.48 7.50
CA LYS A 44 -9.00 16.16 6.54
C LYS A 44 -8.20 17.24 7.26
N ILE A 45 -6.89 17.25 7.03
CA ILE A 45 -5.99 18.26 7.59
C ILE A 45 -5.33 19.03 6.47
N ASN A 46 -5.02 20.31 6.70
CA ASN A 46 -4.32 21.19 5.76
C ASN A 46 -4.93 21.18 4.33
N PRO A 47 -6.22 21.56 4.17
CA PRO A 47 -6.87 21.51 2.87
C PRO A 47 -6.17 22.44 1.87
N ALA A 48 -5.64 21.86 0.79
CA ALA A 48 -5.26 22.59 -0.41
C ALA A 48 -6.52 22.92 -1.23
N GLU A 49 -6.46 23.95 -2.08
CA GLU A 49 -7.62 24.36 -2.90
C GLU A 49 -8.20 23.21 -3.74
N CYS A 50 -7.34 22.37 -4.33
CA CYS A 50 -7.76 21.19 -5.10
C CYS A 50 -8.50 20.15 -4.25
N SER A 51 -8.28 20.15 -2.93
CA SER A 51 -8.85 19.16 -2.00
C SER A 51 -10.26 19.51 -1.50
N ASN A 52 -10.77 20.69 -1.85
CA ASN A 52 -12.07 21.20 -1.39
C ASN A 52 -13.26 20.35 -1.89
N ILE A 53 -13.06 19.57 -2.96
CA ILE A 53 -14.08 18.66 -3.52
C ILE A 53 -14.17 17.32 -2.76
N TYR A 54 -13.23 17.05 -1.86
CA TYR A 54 -13.20 15.86 -1.01
C TYR A 54 -13.76 16.19 0.38
N PRO A 55 -14.40 15.23 1.05
CA PRO A 55 -15.08 15.42 2.33
C PRO A 55 -14.12 15.83 3.44
N ASP A 56 -14.64 16.50 4.47
CA ASP A 56 -13.88 16.86 5.66
C ASP A 56 -13.67 15.65 6.58
N VAL A 57 -14.65 14.74 6.68
CA VAL A 57 -14.53 13.50 7.45
C VAL A 57 -14.95 12.31 6.60
N ILE A 58 -14.16 11.23 6.66
CA ILE A 58 -14.46 9.95 6.03
C ILE A 58 -14.26 8.80 7.03
N GLU A 59 -15.18 7.84 6.99
CA GLU A 59 -15.09 6.58 7.72
C GLU A 59 -14.98 5.41 6.73
N PHE A 60 -14.00 4.55 6.95
CA PHE A 60 -13.83 3.28 6.25
C PHE A 60 -14.16 2.12 7.19
N SER A 61 -15.16 1.31 6.82
CA SER A 61 -15.60 0.16 7.59
C SER A 61 -14.99 -1.15 7.08
N ALA A 62 -14.77 -2.12 7.98
CA ALA A 62 -14.13 -3.40 7.64
C ALA A 62 -14.87 -4.23 6.57
N ASN A 63 -16.18 -4.00 6.39
CA ASN A 63 -17.02 -4.63 5.38
C ASN A 63 -16.83 -4.05 3.96
N GLY A 64 -15.90 -3.11 3.76
CA GLY A 64 -15.64 -2.50 2.45
C GLY A 64 -16.57 -1.35 2.09
N ILE A 65 -17.28 -0.78 3.08
CA ILE A 65 -18.12 0.41 2.92
C ILE A 65 -17.39 1.64 3.44
N TYR A 66 -17.55 2.78 2.77
CA TYR A 66 -17.16 4.08 3.30
C TYR A 66 -18.35 5.03 3.37
N GLN A 67 -18.28 5.98 4.30
CA GLN A 67 -19.26 7.06 4.46
C GLN A 67 -18.55 8.36 4.80
N THR A 68 -19.14 9.50 4.42
CA THR A 68 -18.57 10.81 4.72
C THR A 68 -19.47 11.61 5.65
N GLN A 69 -18.86 12.49 6.44
CA GLN A 69 -19.56 13.51 7.20
C GLN A 69 -18.97 14.85 6.76
N SER A 70 -19.78 15.72 6.19
CA SER A 70 -19.36 17.06 5.80
C SER A 70 -20.51 18.02 6.00
N GLU A 71 -20.27 19.01 6.86
CA GLU A 71 -21.16 20.17 7.08
C GLU A 71 -21.23 21.05 5.81
N ALA A 72 -20.18 20.99 4.97
CA ALA A 72 -20.11 21.67 3.69
C ALA A 72 -21.06 21.01 2.67
N THR A 73 -22.28 21.55 2.61
CA THR A 73 -23.23 21.57 1.48
C THR A 73 -23.04 20.45 0.46
N ALA A 74 -24.04 19.57 0.38
CA ALA A 74 -24.25 18.40 -0.50
C ALA A 74 -24.12 18.64 -2.04
N VAL A 75 -23.29 19.58 -2.48
CA VAL A 75 -23.07 19.98 -3.86
C VAL A 75 -21.74 19.39 -4.30
N LEU A 76 -21.82 18.27 -5.03
CA LEU A 76 -20.76 17.73 -5.89
C LEU A 76 -19.51 17.16 -5.18
N GLN A 77 -19.65 16.57 -3.99
CA GLN A 77 -18.53 15.81 -3.42
C GLN A 77 -18.22 14.60 -4.30
N VAL A 78 -16.93 14.42 -4.59
CA VAL A 78 -16.46 13.25 -5.37
C VAL A 78 -16.67 11.96 -4.57
N TRP A 79 -16.56 12.06 -3.24
CA TRP A 79 -16.82 11.00 -2.28
C TRP A 79 -18.05 11.35 -1.45
N ASP A 80 -19.05 10.48 -1.45
CA ASP A 80 -20.26 10.58 -0.64
C ASP A 80 -20.40 9.36 0.30
N SER A 81 -20.97 8.26 -0.19
CA SER A 81 -20.95 6.96 0.46
C SER A 81 -20.91 5.88 -0.61
N GLY A 82 -20.32 4.73 -0.29
CA GLY A 82 -20.20 3.67 -1.27
C GLY A 82 -19.24 2.58 -0.82
N THR A 83 -18.56 1.97 -1.77
CA THR A 83 -17.64 0.84 -1.52
C THR A 83 -16.21 1.23 -1.76
N PHE A 84 -15.29 0.57 -1.06
CA PHE A 84 -13.86 0.70 -1.32
C PHE A 84 -13.15 -0.66 -1.34
N GLU A 85 -12.10 -0.71 -2.16
CA GLU A 85 -11.20 -1.85 -2.25
C GLU A 85 -9.75 -1.36 -2.21
N VAL A 86 -8.90 -2.07 -1.50
CA VAL A 86 -7.49 -1.73 -1.38
C VAL A 86 -6.64 -2.83 -2.03
N ASP A 87 -5.75 -2.42 -2.94
CA ASP A 87 -4.66 -3.24 -3.46
C ASP A 87 -3.34 -2.51 -3.20
N ARG A 88 -2.54 -3.01 -2.25
CA ARG A 88 -1.26 -2.41 -1.83
C ARG A 88 -1.43 -0.93 -1.48
N LEU A 89 -0.90 -0.02 -2.30
CA LEU A 89 -0.92 1.43 -2.07
C LEU A 89 -1.99 2.15 -2.91
N ILE A 90 -2.93 1.40 -3.48
CA ILE A 90 -4.04 1.93 -4.26
C ILE A 90 -5.34 1.62 -3.53
N VAL A 91 -6.17 2.64 -3.33
CA VAL A 91 -7.57 2.46 -2.94
C VAL A 91 -8.45 2.81 -4.14
N LYS A 92 -9.38 1.91 -4.47
CA LYS A 92 -10.46 2.17 -5.40
C LYS A 92 -11.70 2.56 -4.60
N ILE A 93 -12.30 3.69 -4.93
CA ILE A 93 -13.51 4.22 -4.32
C ILE A 93 -14.60 4.20 -5.39
N SER A 94 -15.72 3.51 -5.12
CA SER A 94 -16.93 3.59 -5.93
C SER A 94 -18.01 4.29 -5.13
N ASN A 95 -18.49 5.41 -5.65
CA ASN A 95 -19.46 6.26 -4.96
C ASN A 95 -20.91 5.81 -5.19
N ALA A 96 -21.89 6.53 -4.62
CA ALA A 96 -23.30 6.17 -4.72
C ALA A 96 -23.88 6.20 -6.15
N LYS A 97 -23.12 6.72 -7.13
CA LYS A 97 -23.45 6.73 -8.57
C LYS A 97 -22.65 5.70 -9.37
N ASP A 98 -22.02 4.73 -8.69
CA ASP A 98 -21.16 3.69 -9.28
C ASP A 98 -19.95 4.24 -10.07
N ILE A 99 -19.55 5.49 -9.80
CA ILE A 99 -18.35 6.06 -10.39
C ILE A 99 -17.15 5.58 -9.59
N THR A 100 -16.33 4.73 -10.20
CA THR A 100 -15.10 4.19 -9.59
C THR A 100 -13.88 5.03 -9.96
N LYS A 101 -13.13 5.49 -8.97
CA LYS A 101 -11.82 6.15 -9.14
C LYS A 101 -10.76 5.49 -8.26
N ALA A 102 -9.51 5.51 -8.73
CA ALA A 102 -8.36 4.97 -8.01
C ALA A 102 -7.50 6.11 -7.45
N TYR A 103 -7.04 5.95 -6.22
CA TYR A 103 -6.20 6.89 -5.52
C TYR A 103 -4.96 6.18 -5.01
N ARG A 104 -3.80 6.81 -5.15
CA ARG A 104 -2.62 6.38 -4.40
C ARG A 104 -2.80 6.82 -2.96
N PHE A 105 -2.32 6.03 -2.02
CA PHE A 105 -2.26 6.45 -0.64
C PHE A 105 -1.03 5.91 0.08
N VAL A 106 -0.63 6.64 1.10
CA VAL A 106 0.42 6.23 2.05
C VAL A 106 -0.10 6.51 3.46
N ILE A 107 0.08 5.55 4.36
CA ILE A 107 -0.20 5.71 5.78
C ILE A 107 1.13 5.83 6.52
N SER A 108 1.24 6.86 7.36
CA SER A 108 2.36 7.05 8.27
C SER A 108 1.83 7.52 9.62
N LYS A 109 1.94 6.65 10.63
CA LYS A 109 1.37 6.86 11.97
C LYS A 109 -0.14 7.09 11.87
N GLU A 110 -0.59 8.27 12.27
CA GLU A 110 -2.01 8.67 12.31
C GLU A 110 -2.41 9.50 11.08
N ILE A 111 -1.56 9.57 10.04
CA ILE A 111 -1.86 10.34 8.83
C ILE A 111 -1.95 9.38 7.65
N VAL A 112 -3.08 9.44 6.94
CA VAL A 112 -3.22 8.90 5.59
C VAL A 112 -3.18 10.04 4.61
N THR A 113 -2.34 9.92 3.58
CA THR A 113 -2.26 10.91 2.50
C THR A 113 -2.75 10.26 1.23
N PHE A 114 -3.80 10.81 0.63
CA PHE A 114 -4.28 10.39 -0.68
C PHE A 114 -3.72 11.29 -1.78
N GLU A 115 -3.56 10.72 -2.96
CA GLU A 115 -3.22 11.41 -4.19
C GLU A 115 -4.12 10.90 -5.33
N ASP A 116 -4.79 11.83 -6.01
CA ASP A 116 -5.66 11.52 -7.15
C ASP A 116 -4.91 11.47 -8.50
N ASP A 117 -5.65 11.25 -9.58
CA ASP A 117 -5.11 11.15 -10.94
C ASP A 117 -4.64 12.49 -11.52
N GLN A 118 -5.00 13.61 -10.89
CA GLN A 118 -4.54 14.96 -11.24
C GLN A 118 -3.34 15.40 -10.37
N GLY A 119 -2.89 14.55 -9.45
CA GLY A 119 -1.80 14.85 -8.53
C GLY A 119 -2.21 15.77 -7.36
N CYS A 120 -3.51 15.94 -7.10
CA CYS A 120 -3.95 16.61 -5.88
C CYS A 120 -3.63 15.72 -4.69
N VAL A 121 -2.87 16.25 -3.74
CA VAL A 121 -2.48 15.56 -2.50
C VAL A 121 -3.28 16.11 -1.34
N PHE A 122 -3.95 15.24 -0.60
CA PHE A 122 -4.85 15.65 0.47
C PHE A 122 -4.77 14.69 1.67
N PRO A 123 -4.17 15.16 2.80
CA PRO A 123 -3.97 14.35 3.98
C PRO A 123 -5.19 14.34 4.91
N TYR A 124 -5.41 13.21 5.56
CA TYR A 124 -6.33 13.06 6.68
C TYR A 124 -5.60 12.51 7.90
N ARG A 125 -6.05 12.94 9.07
CA ARG A 125 -5.60 12.47 10.38
C ARG A 125 -6.63 11.52 10.97
N ARG A 126 -6.17 10.44 11.59
CA ARG A 126 -7.01 9.50 12.32
C ARG A 126 -7.68 10.21 13.50
N MET A 127 -8.97 9.95 13.69
CA MET A 127 -9.75 10.42 14.84
C MET A 127 -9.67 9.43 16.02
#